data_AF-A0A6G1EP91-F1
#
_entry.id   AF-A0A6G1EP91-F1
#
_cell.length_a   1.000
_cell.length_b   1.000
_cell.length_c   1.000
_cell.angle_alpha   90.00
_cell.angle_beta   90.00
_cell.angle_gamma   90.00
#
_symmetry.space_group_name_H-M   'P 1'
#
loop_
_entity.id
_entity.type
_entity.pdbx_description
1 polymer ?
#
loop_
_entity_poly.entity_id
_entity_poly.type
_entity_poly.pdbx_seq_one_letter_code
_entity_poly.pdbx_strand_id
1 'polypeptide(L)'
;MVFLKVEMSWNVLISPSELSPKGLLLRKAVIVHLLEDVANRKASKDHGYYIAVSELKAISDGKVRELTGDVLFLVTFTCITQKPMKGEVLVGSVDKILKHGVFLKSGPIESIFLSEKTMSDYKYIGG
;
A
#
# COMPACT_ATOMS: atom_id res chain seq x y z
N MET A 1 0.33 -7.47 16.12
CA MET A 1 0.30 -6.87 14.77
C MET A 1 1.19 -5.64 14.80
N VAL A 2 2.30 -5.67 14.07
CA VAL A 2 3.28 -4.57 14.08
C VAL A 2 3.07 -3.66 12.88
N PHE A 3 2.95 -2.35 13.13
CA PHE A 3 2.97 -1.32 12.10
C PHE A 3 4.34 -0.66 12.04
N LEU A 4 4.80 -0.34 10.84
CA LEU A 4 6.09 0.30 10.59
C LEU A 4 5.85 1.69 10.00
N LYS A 5 6.57 2.69 10.49
CA LYS A 5 6.60 4.03 9.89
C LYS A 5 7.80 4.07 8.93
N VAL A 6 7.55 4.18 7.62
CA VAL A 6 8.59 4.09 6.58
C VAL A 6 8.59 5.33 5.71
N GLU A 7 9.76 5.97 5.59
CA GLU A 7 9.97 7.07 4.66
C GLU A 7 10.22 6.54 3.25
N MET A 8 9.57 7.16 2.25
CA MET A 8 9.70 6.79 0.86
C MET A 8 9.55 7.99 -0.07
N SER A 9 10.09 7.85 -1.28
CA SER A 9 10.02 8.88 -2.32
C SER A 9 9.42 8.32 -3.59
N TRP A 10 8.26 8.84 -4.01
CA TRP A 10 7.56 8.42 -5.22
C TRP A 10 7.46 9.56 -6.23
N ASN A 11 7.45 9.21 -7.51
CA ASN A 11 7.16 10.15 -8.57
C ASN A 11 5.65 10.25 -8.75
N VAL A 12 5.11 11.45 -8.54
CA VAL A 12 3.70 11.78 -8.74
C VAL A 12 3.58 12.58 -10.04
N LEU A 13 2.74 12.11 -10.94
CA LEU A 13 2.50 12.74 -12.24
C LEU A 13 1.24 13.61 -12.16
N ILE A 14 1.32 14.84 -12.65
CA ILE A 14 0.19 15.79 -12.70
C ILE A 14 -0.02 16.24 -14.13
N SER A 15 -1.26 16.16 -14.62
CA SER A 15 -1.60 16.60 -15.97
C SER A 15 -1.67 18.12 -16.08
N PRO A 16 -1.36 18.73 -17.25
CA PRO A 16 -1.45 20.17 -17.45
C PRO A 16 -2.83 20.76 -17.15
N SER A 17 -3.90 19.99 -17.34
CA SER A 17 -5.28 20.41 -17.05
C SER A 17 -5.52 20.68 -15.55
N GLU A 18 -4.70 20.10 -14.70
CA GLU A 18 -4.79 20.19 -13.23
C GLU A 18 -3.82 21.25 -12.67
N LEU A 19 -2.93 21.78 -13.52
CA LEU A 19 -2.02 22.86 -13.20
C LEU A 19 -2.78 24.20 -13.21
N SER A 20 -3.44 24.52 -12.09
CA SER A 20 -4.01 25.86 -11.93
C SER A 20 -2.92 26.92 -11.73
N PRO A 21 -3.07 28.15 -12.26
CA PRO A 21 -2.14 29.26 -12.05
C PRO A 21 -1.92 29.64 -10.57
N LYS A 22 -2.82 29.22 -9.66
CA LYS A 22 -2.70 29.48 -8.22
C LYS A 22 -1.98 28.30 -7.54
N GLY A 23 -0.71 28.47 -7.15
CA GLY A 23 0.15 27.40 -6.63
C GLY A 23 -0.36 26.59 -5.42
N LEU A 24 -1.32 27.12 -4.64
CA LEU A 24 -2.01 26.36 -3.58
C LEU A 24 -2.80 25.15 -4.13
N LEU A 25 -3.33 25.25 -5.35
CA LEU A 25 -4.07 24.17 -5.99
C LEU A 25 -3.12 23.07 -6.50
N LEU A 26 -1.90 23.42 -6.93
CA LEU A 26 -0.89 22.46 -7.36
C LEU A 26 -0.48 21.52 -6.22
N ARG A 27 -0.15 22.08 -5.06
CA ARG A 27 0.22 21.27 -3.88
C ARG A 27 -0.90 20.32 -3.48
N LYS A 28 -2.16 20.78 -3.57
CA LYS A 28 -3.33 19.94 -3.33
C LYS A 28 -3.43 18.81 -4.36
N ALA A 29 -3.27 19.09 -5.65
CA ALA A 29 -3.31 18.09 -6.71
C ALA A 29 -2.25 16.99 -6.50
N VAL A 30 -1.00 17.37 -6.18
CA VAL A 30 0.09 16.44 -5.86
C VAL A 30 -0.25 15.54 -4.67
N ILE A 31 -0.83 16.10 -3.60
CA ILE A 31 -1.21 15.30 -2.42
C ILE A 31 -2.35 14.33 -2.76
N VAL A 32 -3.36 14.77 -3.52
CA VAL A 32 -4.47 13.92 -3.92
C VAL A 32 -3.98 12.75 -4.76
N HIS A 33 -3.16 13.02 -5.78
CA HIS A 33 -2.57 11.98 -6.62
C HIS A 33 -1.68 11.02 -5.82
N LEU A 34 -0.87 11.54 -4.88
CA LEU A 34 -0.08 10.68 -3.99
C LEU A 34 -0.97 9.72 -3.18
N LEU A 35 -2.07 10.23 -2.61
CA LEU A 35 -2.99 9.41 -1.82
C LEU A 35 -3.68 8.34 -2.69
N GLU A 36 -4.07 8.70 -3.91
CA GLU A 36 -4.64 7.77 -4.89
C GLU A 36 -3.62 6.69 -5.30
N ASP A 37 -2.38 7.08 -5.60
CA ASP A 37 -1.29 6.16 -5.93
C ASP A 37 -1.03 5.16 -4.80
N VAL A 38 -1.03 5.63 -3.54
CA VAL A 38 -0.85 4.77 -2.35
C VAL A 38 -2.03 3.84 -2.16
N ALA A 39 -3.27 4.31 -2.39
CA ALA A 39 -4.46 3.48 -2.29
C ALA A 39 -4.51 2.40 -3.38
N ASN A 40 -4.10 2.74 -4.61
CA ASN A 40 -4.07 1.84 -5.76
C ASN A 40 -2.96 0.80 -5.64
N ARG A 41 -1.80 1.19 -5.11
CA ARG A 41 -0.68 0.29 -4.85
C ARG A 41 -0.85 -0.36 -3.48
N LYS A 42 -1.51 -1.51 -3.40
CA LYS A 42 -1.81 -2.20 -2.13
C LYS A 42 -0.59 -2.65 -1.31
N ALA A 43 0.49 -3.09 -1.96
CA ALA A 43 1.67 -3.64 -1.27
C ALA A 43 2.95 -3.61 -2.13
N SER A 44 4.11 -3.84 -1.50
CA SER A 44 5.38 -4.14 -2.16
C SER A 44 6.19 -5.18 -1.36
N LYS A 45 7.18 -5.80 -2.01
CA LYS A 45 8.10 -6.76 -1.37
C LYS A 45 8.92 -6.11 -0.25
N ASP A 46 9.35 -4.87 -0.46
CA ASP A 46 10.27 -4.19 0.47
C ASP A 46 9.52 -3.62 1.67
N HIS A 47 8.32 -3.05 1.46
CA HIS A 47 7.60 -2.31 2.50
C HIS A 47 6.39 -3.06 3.09
N GLY A 48 5.96 -4.17 2.49
CA GLY A 48 4.72 -4.85 2.85
C GLY A 48 3.49 -4.10 2.35
N TYR A 49 2.39 -4.18 3.10
CA TYR A 49 1.11 -3.55 2.79
C TYR A 49 1.13 -2.08 3.19
N TYR A 50 0.66 -1.20 2.31
CA TYR A 50 0.53 0.23 2.62
C TYR A 50 -0.80 0.49 3.29
N ILE A 51 -0.79 1.23 4.40
CA ILE A 51 -1.99 1.47 5.22
C ILE A 51 -2.44 2.92 5.05
N ALA A 52 -1.54 3.87 5.33
CA ALA A 52 -1.88 5.28 5.29
C ALA A 52 -0.63 6.15 5.15
N VAL A 53 -0.74 7.23 4.37
CA VAL A 53 0.24 8.32 4.39
C VAL A 53 0.09 9.06 5.72
N SER A 54 1.15 9.09 6.51
CA SER A 54 1.17 9.77 7.81
C SER A 54 1.66 11.21 7.74
N GLU A 55 2.62 11.49 6.86
CA GLU A 55 3.33 12.77 6.84
C GLU A 55 3.89 13.04 5.45
N LEU A 56 3.66 14.24 4.92
CA LEU A 56 4.29 14.73 3.71
C LEU A 56 5.57 15.49 4.09
N LYS A 57 6.75 15.02 3.66
CA LYS A 57 8.03 15.65 4.02
C LYS A 57 8.47 16.70 3.03
N ALA A 58 8.51 16.35 1.74
CA ALA A 58 8.99 17.25 0.69
C ALA A 58 8.30 16.95 -0.65
N ILE A 59 8.16 17.99 -1.46
CA ILE A 59 7.78 17.91 -2.86
C ILE A 59 8.91 18.59 -3.63
N SER A 60 9.54 17.88 -4.57
CA SER A 60 10.58 18.46 -5.42
C SER A 60 10.01 19.50 -6.37
N ASP A 61 10.89 20.26 -7.01
CA ASP A 61 10.49 21.01 -8.19
C ASP A 61 9.95 20.06 -9.27
N GLY A 62 8.90 20.50 -9.95
CA GLY A 62 8.23 19.73 -10.99
C GLY A 62 9.07 19.69 -12.27
N LYS A 63 9.27 18.49 -12.82
CA LYS A 63 9.96 18.30 -14.10
C LYS A 63 8.94 18.03 -15.19
N VAL A 64 8.87 18.91 -16.18
CA VAL A 64 7.98 18.75 -17.34
C VAL A 64 8.50 17.60 -18.21
N ARG A 65 7.63 16.65 -18.54
CA ARG A 65 7.91 15.58 -19.50
C ARG A 65 7.75 16.11 -20.91
N GLU A 66 8.74 15.80 -21.74
CA GLU A 66 8.67 16.04 -23.18
C GLU A 66 7.47 15.30 -23.79
N LEU A 67 6.93 15.84 -24.89
CA LEU A 67 5.79 15.34 -25.68
C LEU A 67 4.41 15.45 -25.02
N THR A 68 4.29 15.20 -23.72
CA THR A 68 3.00 15.18 -23.00
C THR A 68 2.68 16.50 -22.30
N GLY A 69 3.72 17.22 -21.84
CA GLY A 69 3.55 18.40 -20.99
C GLY A 69 3.24 18.09 -19.53
N ASP A 70 3.06 16.81 -19.17
CA ASP A 70 2.83 16.38 -17.79
C ASP A 70 3.99 16.79 -16.89
N VAL A 71 3.70 17.09 -15.63
CA VAL A 71 4.70 17.51 -14.66
C VAL A 71 4.91 16.42 -13.62
N LEU A 72 6.16 16.01 -13.44
CA LEU A 72 6.56 14.97 -12.53
C LEU A 72 7.18 15.57 -11.27
N PHE A 73 6.59 15.26 -10.11
CA PHE A 73 7.05 15.70 -8.81
C PHE A 73 7.61 14.50 -8.05
N LEU A 74 8.86 14.56 -7.61
CA LEU A 74 9.38 13.59 -6.64
C LEU A 74 8.89 14.00 -5.25
N VAL A 75 8.03 13.18 -4.66
CA VAL A 75 7.40 13.44 -3.38
C VAL A 75 7.97 12.51 -2.32
N THR A 76 8.59 13.07 -1.30
CA THR A 76 9.07 12.35 -0.13
C THR A 76 8.02 12.43 0.97
N PHE A 77 7.59 11.28 1.47
CA PHE A 77 6.54 11.16 2.47
C PHE A 77 6.81 9.97 3.37
N THR A 78 6.08 9.91 4.48
CA THR A 78 6.12 8.78 5.39
C THR A 78 4.81 8.02 5.36
N CYS A 79 4.90 6.71 5.12
CA CYS A 79 3.78 5.80 5.06
C CYS A 79 3.80 4.87 6.28
N ILE A 80 2.64 4.64 6.87
CA ILE A 80 2.41 3.55 7.80
C ILE A 80 2.21 2.29 6.96
N THR A 81 3.04 1.29 7.18
CA THR A 81 3.00 0.02 6.48
C THR A 81 2.88 -1.15 7.46
N GLN A 82 2.46 -2.30 6.95
CA GLN A 82 2.42 -3.56 7.68
C GLN A 82 3.13 -4.63 6.87
N LYS A 83 4.21 -5.20 7.44
CA LYS A 83 5.00 -6.25 6.79
C LYS A 83 5.15 -7.45 7.73
N PRO A 84 4.40 -8.54 7.50
CA PRO A 84 4.56 -9.78 8.26
C PRO A 84 5.99 -10.28 8.21
N MET A 85 6.51 -10.69 9.37
CA MET A 85 7.84 -11.29 9.48
C MET A 85 7.75 -12.78 9.86
N LYS A 86 8.77 -13.55 9.47
CA LYS A 86 8.85 -14.97 9.85
C LYS A 86 8.89 -15.09 11.37
N GLY A 87 7.99 -15.90 11.92
CA GLY A 87 7.86 -16.09 13.37
C GLY A 87 6.92 -15.09 14.07
N GLU A 88 6.37 -14.11 13.35
CA GLU A 88 5.33 -13.23 13.91
C GLU A 88 4.01 -13.99 14.10
N VAL A 89 3.34 -13.73 15.21
CA VAL A 89 1.98 -14.24 15.48
C VAL A 89 0.96 -13.19 15.05
N LEU A 90 0.06 -13.59 14.14
CA LEU A 90 -1.04 -12.77 13.65
C LEU A 90 -2.38 -13.32 14.15
N VAL A 91 -3.30 -12.41 14.45
CA VAL A 91 -4.69 -12.74 14.83
C VAL A 91 -5.60 -12.34 13.69
N GLY A 92 -6.41 -13.29 13.22
CA GLY A 92 -7.26 -13.11 12.06
C GLY A 92 -8.53 -13.95 12.12
N SER A 93 -9.33 -13.86 11.07
CA SER A 93 -10.55 -14.63 10.88
C SER A 93 -10.43 -15.57 9.67
N VAL A 94 -11.20 -16.66 9.69
CA VAL A 94 -11.31 -17.59 8.56
C VAL A 94 -12.15 -16.96 7.47
N ASP A 95 -11.62 -16.94 6.24
CA ASP A 95 -12.33 -16.49 5.05
C ASP A 95 -12.92 -17.67 4.27
N LYS A 96 -12.12 -18.70 4.01
CA LYS A 96 -12.54 -19.90 3.26
C LYS A 96 -11.84 -21.14 3.77
N ILE A 97 -12.57 -22.25 3.83
CA ILE A 97 -12.05 -23.57 4.17
C ILE A 97 -12.07 -24.43 2.91
N LEU A 98 -10.93 -25.02 2.57
CA LEU A 98 -10.76 -25.90 1.41
C LEU A 98 -10.13 -27.22 1.87
N LYS A 99 -10.22 -28.25 1.02
CA LYS A 99 -9.61 -29.56 1.29
C LYS A 99 -8.10 -29.49 1.56
N HIS A 100 -7.39 -28.54 0.95
CA HIS A 100 -5.93 -28.42 1.03
C HIS A 100 -5.43 -27.39 2.07
N GLY A 101 -6.34 -26.68 2.74
CA GLY A 101 -5.97 -25.64 3.70
C GLY A 101 -7.07 -24.61 3.92
N VAL A 102 -6.72 -23.57 4.66
CA VAL A 102 -7.63 -22.49 5.06
C VAL A 102 -7.07 -21.16 4.59
N PHE A 103 -7.93 -20.34 4.01
CA PHE A 103 -7.64 -18.92 3.75
C PHE A 103 -8.11 -18.09 4.94
N LEU A 104 -7.21 -17.26 5.46
CA LEU A 104 -7.40 -16.40 6.60
C LEU A 104 -7.24 -14.94 6.17
N LYS A 105 -7.89 -14.04 6.92
CA LYS A 105 -7.76 -12.58 6.81
C LYS A 105 -7.22 -12.03 8.12
N SER A 106 -6.24 -11.14 8.06
CA SER A 106 -5.68 -10.46 9.23
C SER A 106 -5.38 -9.00 8.89
N GLY A 107 -6.30 -8.10 9.27
CA GLY A 107 -6.20 -6.67 8.94
C GLY A 107 -6.14 -6.44 7.42
N PRO A 108 -5.12 -5.73 6.89
CA PRO A 108 -4.97 -5.44 5.46
C PRO A 108 -4.57 -6.67 4.62
N ILE A 109 -4.22 -7.79 5.27
CA ILE A 109 -3.76 -9.00 4.61
C ILE A 109 -4.98 -9.90 4.37
N GLU A 110 -5.46 -9.89 3.14
CA GLU A 110 -6.72 -10.57 2.82
C GLU A 110 -6.56 -12.05 2.40
N SER A 111 -5.34 -12.50 2.14
CA SER A 111 -5.08 -13.84 1.59
C SER A 111 -3.88 -14.50 2.27
N ILE A 112 -4.09 -14.95 3.51
CA ILE A 112 -3.13 -15.78 4.23
C ILE A 112 -3.53 -17.24 4.00
N PHE A 113 -2.65 -18.02 3.39
CA PHE A 113 -2.90 -19.45 3.19
C PHE A 113 -2.23 -20.29 4.28
N LEU A 114 -3.04 -21.04 5.02
CA LEU A 114 -2.59 -22.02 6.00
C LEU A 114 -2.80 -23.43 5.45
N SER A 115 -1.72 -24.16 5.21
CA SER A 115 -1.78 -25.50 4.62
C SER A 115 -2.30 -26.54 5.63
N GLU A 116 -3.10 -27.49 5.16
CA GLU A 116 -3.53 -28.64 5.97
C GLU A 116 -2.34 -29.40 6.60
N LYS A 117 -1.20 -29.46 5.92
CA LYS A 117 0.04 -30.07 6.44
C LYS A 117 0.58 -29.44 7.73
N THR A 118 0.21 -28.18 7.99
CA THR A 118 0.61 -27.45 9.20
C THR A 118 -0.43 -27.52 10.31
N MET A 119 -1.54 -28.23 10.09
CA MET A 119 -2.67 -28.39 11.00
C MET A 119 -2.95 -29.88 11.23
N SER A 120 -1.96 -30.65 11.74
CA SER A 120 -2.05 -32.11 11.93
C SER A 120 -3.26 -32.57 12.76
N ASP A 121 -3.72 -31.71 13.66
CA ASP A 121 -4.79 -32.02 14.60
C ASP A 121 -6.18 -31.71 14.03
N TYR A 122 -6.25 -31.22 12.79
CA TYR A 122 -7.49 -30.84 12.10
C TYR A 122 -7.71 -31.70 10.86
N LYS A 123 -8.97 -32.06 10.59
CA LYS A 123 -9.38 -32.77 9.38
C LYS A 123 -10.46 -32.00 8.65
N TYR A 124 -10.30 -31.86 7.33
CA TYR A 124 -11.35 -31.28 6.49
C TYR A 124 -12.60 -32.16 6.51
N ILE A 125 -13.74 -31.54 6.80
CA ILE A 125 -15.08 -32.13 6.69
C ILE A 125 -15.83 -31.33 5.62
N GLY A 126 -16.26 -32.02 4.57
CA GLY A 126 -17.13 -31.40 3.56
C GLY A 126 -18.52 -31.18 4.17
N GLY A 127 -19.03 -29.97 4.01
CA GLY A 127 -20.45 -29.64 4.26
C GLY A 127 -21.34 -30.05 3.10
#